data_AF-A0A2U9QF46-F1
#
_entry.id   AF-A0A2U9QF46-F1
#
_cell.length_a   1.000
_cell.length_b   1.000
_cell.length_c   1.000
_cell.angle_alpha   90.00
_cell.angle_beta   90.00
_cell.angle_gamma   90.00
#
_symmetry.space_group_name_H-M   'P 1'
#
loop_
_entity.id
_entity.type
_entity.pdbx_description
1 polymer ?
#
loop_
_entity_poly.entity_id
_entity_poly.type
_entity_poly.pdbx_seq_one_letter_code
_entity_poly.pdbx_strand_id
1 'polypeptide(L)'
;LEIVQLKEDIQRWKDTKPQVQTKEVVNEVLQYREDPKTKEEIETLKRRLSEEQRKRLDLERERATTEERIRIKKIDLSQVREKIVQQEVVKMEEDPVLKSECQTFNQSISNELKQREILKDELSRLQRQNADLELQLEDLERERRARRDAELEIQRLKVRLNELEIRDKETREKVTVKQKVVLQQDPQQEKEHSIIRLQVEEERHKRLLLEKEYNALLQQFQNLERMEVREKVVCTETVQVEADPEAELEIMRLKKSLEEETKRRQELDIELSTITSRLTEMEFTNTKSSKELDYIRDESSRLLQENQRLQNEIRKIQAEIQITSKETRQITESAPIDNSRNLEIRPSALQKELLDLRRVTAEKDDEIERLQKSVSAVRVKREQRESHLRRSIVIIDPDSGKEMRPEEAYKLGLIDWKMFVNLQSQECDWEEIT
;
A
#
# COMPACT_ATOMS: atom_id res chain seq x y z
N LEU A 1 -175.73 67.81 -15.01
CA LEU A 1 -174.94 67.50 -16.24
C LEU A 1 -173.65 66.77 -15.84
N GLU A 2 -173.80 65.67 -15.10
CA GLU A 2 -172.72 64.75 -14.65
C GLU A 2 -172.00 64.05 -15.81
N ILE A 3 -172.58 64.06 -17.02
CA ILE A 3 -171.99 63.45 -18.22
C ILE A 3 -170.76 64.23 -18.73
N VAL A 4 -170.66 65.52 -18.43
CA VAL A 4 -169.50 66.33 -18.84
C VAL A 4 -168.30 66.06 -17.93
N GLN A 5 -168.54 65.87 -16.63
CA GLN A 5 -167.50 65.50 -15.66
C GLN A 5 -166.85 64.15 -16.01
N LEU A 6 -167.64 63.18 -16.49
CA LEU A 6 -167.12 61.87 -16.89
C LEU A 6 -166.29 61.88 -18.19
N LYS A 7 -166.49 62.87 -19.07
CA LYS A 7 -165.70 62.98 -20.32
C LYS A 7 -164.31 63.58 -20.07
N GLU A 8 -164.19 64.53 -19.16
CA GLU A 8 -162.88 65.09 -18.79
C GLU A 8 -162.03 64.09 -18.02
N ASP A 9 -162.66 63.27 -17.18
CA ASP A 9 -161.96 62.18 -16.49
C ASP A 9 -161.42 61.13 -17.49
N ILE A 10 -162.11 60.84 -18.60
CA ILE A 10 -161.58 59.95 -19.65
C ILE A 10 -160.36 60.58 -20.35
N GLN A 11 -160.32 61.90 -20.48
CA GLN A 11 -159.15 62.60 -21.04
C GLN A 11 -157.94 62.50 -20.09
N ARG A 12 -158.16 62.49 -18.77
CA ARG A 12 -157.12 62.21 -17.76
C ARG A 12 -156.47 60.83 -17.93
N TRP A 13 -157.17 59.84 -18.47
CA TRP A 13 -156.61 58.49 -18.68
C TRP A 13 -155.86 58.33 -20.00
N LYS A 14 -156.20 59.09 -21.04
CA LYS A 14 -155.51 59.03 -22.35
C LYS A 14 -154.13 59.69 -22.35
N ASP A 15 -153.94 60.71 -21.52
CA ASP A 15 -152.69 61.45 -21.45
C ASP A 15 -151.68 60.86 -20.46
N THR A 16 -151.98 59.66 -19.93
CA THR A 16 -151.01 58.89 -19.16
C THR A 16 -150.05 58.17 -20.11
N LYS A 17 -148.74 58.46 -20.02
CA LYS A 17 -147.68 57.57 -20.56
C LYS A 17 -146.99 56.78 -19.42
N PRO A 18 -146.59 55.53 -19.69
CA PRO A 18 -146.35 54.50 -18.67
C PRO A 18 -144.93 54.49 -18.08
N GLN A 19 -144.82 53.92 -16.88
CA GLN A 19 -143.56 53.56 -16.22
C GLN A 19 -142.76 52.56 -17.08
N VAL A 20 -141.53 52.92 -17.45
CA VAL A 20 -140.55 52.01 -18.05
C VAL A 20 -139.26 52.08 -17.23
N GLN A 21 -138.85 50.93 -16.70
CA GLN A 21 -137.55 50.70 -16.07
C GLN A 21 -136.47 50.67 -17.16
N THR A 22 -135.60 51.67 -17.22
CA THR A 22 -134.32 51.58 -17.95
C THR A 22 -133.23 51.17 -16.98
N LYS A 23 -132.78 49.90 -17.09
CA LYS A 23 -131.49 49.46 -16.56
C LYS A 23 -130.41 50.02 -17.47
N GLU A 24 -129.63 50.97 -16.99
CA GLU A 24 -128.37 51.33 -17.64
C GLU A 24 -127.40 50.15 -17.50
N VAL A 25 -127.21 49.41 -18.59
CA VAL A 25 -126.08 48.51 -18.74
C VAL A 25 -124.91 49.38 -19.19
N VAL A 26 -124.10 49.81 -18.23
CA VAL A 26 -122.80 50.44 -18.53
C VAL A 26 -121.85 49.32 -18.96
N ASN A 27 -121.69 49.16 -20.28
CA ASN A 27 -120.57 48.43 -20.86
C ASN A 27 -119.32 49.32 -20.75
N GLU A 28 -118.63 49.26 -19.61
CA GLU A 28 -117.27 49.79 -19.49
C GLU A 28 -116.31 48.87 -20.24
N VAL A 29 -116.10 49.19 -21.53
CA VAL A 29 -114.99 48.64 -22.31
C VAL A 29 -113.71 49.32 -21.81
N LEU A 30 -113.03 48.68 -20.85
CA LEU A 30 -111.69 49.04 -20.40
C LEU A 30 -110.71 48.89 -21.58
N GLN A 31 -110.48 49.99 -22.30
CA GLN A 31 -109.36 50.10 -23.23
C GLN A 31 -108.07 50.27 -22.44
N TYR A 32 -107.34 49.17 -22.23
CA TYR A 32 -105.96 49.20 -21.73
C TYR A 32 -105.08 49.93 -22.76
N ARG A 33 -104.89 51.23 -22.58
CA ARG A 33 -103.76 51.95 -23.19
C ARG A 33 -102.53 51.59 -22.39
N GLU A 34 -101.73 50.67 -22.92
CA GLU A 34 -100.39 50.40 -22.41
C GLU A 34 -99.57 51.70 -22.40
N ASP A 35 -99.11 52.14 -21.23
CA ASP A 35 -98.35 53.38 -21.07
C ASP A 35 -97.07 53.34 -21.92
N PRO A 36 -96.75 54.39 -22.70
CA PRO A 36 -95.58 54.40 -23.58
C PRO A 36 -94.28 54.19 -22.80
N LYS A 37 -94.20 54.68 -21.56
CA LYS A 37 -93.06 54.45 -20.66
C LYS A 37 -92.91 52.98 -20.26
N THR A 38 -94.03 52.30 -19.97
CA THR A 38 -94.00 50.86 -19.68
C THR A 38 -93.62 50.04 -20.91
N LYS A 39 -93.98 50.48 -22.13
CA LYS A 39 -93.50 49.85 -23.38
C LYS A 39 -92.00 50.02 -23.57
N GLU A 40 -91.48 51.22 -23.38
CA GLU A 40 -90.05 51.51 -23.47
C GLU A 40 -89.25 50.73 -22.40
N GLU A 41 -89.76 50.64 -21.18
CA GLU A 41 -89.18 49.82 -20.12
C GLU A 41 -89.21 48.33 -20.48
N ILE A 42 -90.32 47.83 -21.02
CA ILE A 42 -90.40 46.44 -21.52
C ILE A 42 -89.42 46.22 -22.68
N GLU A 43 -89.25 47.17 -23.58
CA GLU A 43 -88.29 47.08 -24.69
C GLU A 43 -86.84 47.11 -24.22
N THR A 44 -86.51 47.95 -23.22
CA THR A 44 -85.18 47.97 -22.61
C THR A 44 -84.91 46.70 -21.81
N LEU A 45 -85.91 46.18 -21.09
CA LEU A 45 -85.82 44.89 -20.39
C LEU A 45 -85.69 43.72 -21.38
N LYS A 46 -86.40 43.74 -22.50
CA LYS A 46 -86.23 42.77 -23.59
C LYS A 46 -84.84 42.84 -24.20
N ARG A 47 -84.30 44.03 -24.43
CA ARG A 47 -82.91 44.22 -24.88
C ARG A 47 -81.91 43.68 -23.87
N ARG A 48 -82.02 44.06 -22.59
CA ARG A 48 -81.17 43.55 -21.51
C ARG A 48 -81.27 42.03 -21.37
N LEU A 49 -82.48 41.47 -21.47
CA LEU A 49 -82.70 40.02 -21.45
C LEU A 49 -82.02 39.36 -22.65
N SER A 50 -82.11 39.93 -23.84
CA SER A 50 -81.43 39.40 -25.04
C SER A 50 -79.91 39.48 -24.93
N GLU A 51 -79.39 40.55 -24.31
CA GLU A 51 -77.96 40.70 -24.03
C GLU A 51 -77.46 39.70 -22.99
N GLU A 52 -78.21 39.50 -21.90
CA GLU A 52 -77.89 38.49 -20.87
C GLU A 52 -78.04 37.06 -21.42
N GLN A 53 -79.02 36.80 -22.28
CA GLN A 53 -79.12 35.54 -23.01
C GLN A 53 -77.93 35.32 -23.93
N ARG A 54 -77.46 36.36 -24.63
CA ARG A 54 -76.24 36.29 -25.44
C ARG A 54 -75.01 36.01 -24.60
N LYS A 55 -74.81 36.73 -23.49
CA LYS A 55 -73.70 36.50 -22.55
C LYS A 55 -73.75 35.10 -21.96
N ARG A 56 -74.92 34.60 -21.58
CA ARG A 56 -75.10 33.23 -21.11
C ARG A 56 -74.68 32.23 -22.18
N LEU A 57 -75.09 32.42 -23.44
CA LEU A 57 -74.69 31.54 -24.54
C LEU A 57 -73.18 31.60 -24.81
N ASP A 58 -72.58 32.78 -24.72
CA ASP A 58 -71.12 32.95 -24.88
C ASP A 58 -70.37 32.27 -23.71
N LEU A 59 -70.83 32.42 -22.47
CA LEU A 59 -70.29 31.70 -21.31
C LEU A 59 -70.51 30.18 -21.41
N GLU A 60 -71.64 29.72 -21.95
CA GLU A 60 -71.87 28.29 -22.21
C GLU A 60 -70.92 27.75 -23.29
N ARG A 61 -70.61 28.54 -24.32
CA ARG A 61 -69.58 28.20 -25.32
C ARG A 61 -68.19 28.18 -24.70
N GLU A 62 -67.82 29.18 -23.90
CA GLU A 62 -66.54 29.21 -23.18
C GLU A 62 -66.43 28.05 -22.20
N ARG A 63 -67.51 27.71 -21.48
CA ARG A 63 -67.57 26.54 -20.63
C ARG A 63 -67.39 25.25 -21.45
N ALA A 64 -68.08 25.10 -22.58
CA ALA A 64 -67.93 23.93 -23.44
C ALA A 64 -66.50 23.80 -24.00
N THR A 65 -65.87 24.92 -24.40
CA THR A 65 -64.48 24.90 -24.86
C THR A 65 -63.48 24.62 -23.73
N THR A 66 -63.71 25.12 -22.52
CA THR A 66 -62.86 24.82 -21.35
C THR A 66 -63.05 23.38 -20.88
N GLU A 67 -64.28 22.86 -20.86
CA GLU A 67 -64.58 21.45 -20.61
C GLU A 67 -63.93 20.55 -21.66
N GLU A 68 -63.99 20.91 -22.95
CA GLU A 68 -63.31 20.17 -24.01
C GLU A 68 -61.78 20.27 -23.86
N ARG A 69 -61.22 21.42 -23.46
CA ARG A 69 -59.79 21.54 -23.12
C ARG A 69 -59.40 20.69 -21.92
N ILE A 70 -60.26 20.60 -20.90
CA ILE A 70 -60.06 19.73 -19.74
C ILE A 70 -60.21 18.27 -20.15
N ARG A 71 -61.12 17.93 -21.05
CA ARG A 71 -61.32 16.59 -21.60
C ARG A 71 -60.12 16.18 -22.43
N ILE A 72 -59.63 17.04 -23.31
CA ILE A 72 -58.38 16.86 -24.06
C ILE A 72 -57.22 16.70 -23.07
N LYS A 73 -57.04 17.58 -22.08
CA LYS A 73 -56.00 17.40 -21.05
C LYS A 73 -56.14 16.12 -20.25
N LYS A 74 -57.36 15.69 -19.91
CA LYS A 74 -57.62 14.42 -19.24
C LYS A 74 -57.28 13.25 -20.14
N ILE A 75 -57.63 13.33 -21.42
CA ILE A 75 -57.25 12.36 -22.45
C ILE A 75 -55.73 12.38 -22.62
N ASP A 76 -55.04 13.52 -22.61
CA ASP A 76 -53.57 13.62 -22.69
C ASP A 76 -52.88 13.09 -21.43
N LEU A 77 -53.54 13.18 -20.27
CA LEU A 77 -53.05 12.64 -19.00
C LEU A 77 -53.37 11.14 -18.84
N SER A 78 -54.48 10.65 -19.41
CA SER A 78 -54.90 9.24 -19.37
C SER A 78 -54.38 8.43 -20.55
N GLN A 79 -54.16 9.06 -21.71
CA GLN A 79 -53.17 8.66 -22.70
C GLN A 79 -51.81 8.97 -22.09
N VAL A 80 -51.42 8.15 -21.11
CA VAL A 80 -50.01 7.76 -21.08
C VAL A 80 -49.65 7.50 -22.52
N ARG A 81 -48.55 8.13 -22.95
CA ARG A 81 -47.87 7.81 -24.19
C ARG A 81 -47.67 6.29 -24.28
N GLU A 82 -48.67 5.62 -24.83
CA GLU A 82 -48.50 4.66 -25.91
C GLU A 82 -48.36 5.47 -27.22
N LYS A 83 -47.54 6.51 -27.16
CA LYS A 83 -46.60 6.74 -28.25
C LYS A 83 -45.74 5.49 -28.20
N ILE A 84 -45.36 4.94 -29.36
CA ILE A 84 -43.95 4.56 -29.48
C ILE A 84 -43.22 5.83 -29.08
N VAL A 85 -42.80 5.88 -27.82
CA VAL A 85 -42.01 6.98 -27.36
C VAL A 85 -40.68 6.70 -28.07
N GLN A 86 -40.44 7.39 -29.21
CA GLN A 86 -39.22 8.18 -29.21
C GLN A 86 -39.40 9.18 -28.07
N GLN A 87 -39.22 8.65 -26.88
CA GLN A 87 -38.75 9.41 -25.78
C GLN A 87 -37.34 9.63 -26.32
N GLU A 88 -37.01 10.86 -26.66
CA GLU A 88 -35.81 11.35 -26.00
C GLU A 88 -36.11 11.31 -24.49
N VAL A 89 -36.22 10.10 -23.90
CA VAL A 89 -35.32 9.82 -22.82
C VAL A 89 -34.04 9.85 -23.60
N VAL A 90 -33.28 10.91 -23.38
CA VAL A 90 -31.88 10.68 -23.16
C VAL A 90 -31.86 9.61 -22.06
N LYS A 91 -32.00 8.33 -22.47
CA LYS A 91 -31.47 7.24 -21.70
C LYS A 91 -30.03 7.68 -21.66
N MET A 92 -29.54 7.96 -20.47
CA MET A 92 -28.12 7.84 -20.24
C MET A 92 -27.82 6.40 -20.67
N GLU A 93 -27.47 6.22 -21.94
CA GLU A 93 -26.70 5.08 -22.38
C GLU A 93 -25.38 5.30 -21.67
N GLU A 94 -25.34 4.83 -20.42
CA GLU A 94 -24.09 4.62 -19.72
C GLU A 94 -23.29 3.77 -20.67
N ASP A 95 -22.27 4.41 -21.27
CA ASP A 95 -21.47 3.85 -22.34
C ASP A 95 -21.12 2.40 -21.95
N PRO A 96 -21.50 1.40 -22.77
CA PRO A 96 -21.22 0.00 -22.44
C PRO A 96 -19.73 -0.22 -22.17
N VAL A 97 -18.85 0.60 -22.77
CA VAL A 97 -17.42 0.62 -22.47
C VAL A 97 -17.19 1.08 -21.03
N LEU A 98 -17.75 2.21 -20.61
CA LEU A 98 -17.62 2.73 -19.24
C LEU A 98 -18.17 1.75 -18.19
N LYS A 99 -19.27 1.06 -18.48
CA LYS A 99 -19.79 -0.01 -17.61
C LYS A 99 -18.83 -1.17 -17.48
N SER A 100 -18.26 -1.62 -18.60
CA SER A 100 -17.29 -2.69 -18.60
C SER A 100 -16.02 -2.28 -17.84
N GLU A 101 -15.57 -1.03 -17.99
CA GLU A 101 -14.45 -0.45 -17.24
C GLU A 101 -14.74 -0.37 -15.74
N CYS A 102 -15.93 0.11 -15.34
CA CYS A 102 -16.31 0.11 -13.93
C CYS A 102 -16.37 -1.34 -13.36
N GLN A 103 -16.81 -2.32 -14.15
CA GLN A 103 -16.82 -3.72 -13.73
C GLN A 103 -15.40 -4.29 -13.61
N THR A 104 -14.49 -4.00 -14.55
CA THR A 104 -13.08 -4.44 -14.47
C THR A 104 -12.37 -3.75 -13.32
N PHE A 105 -12.60 -2.46 -13.07
CA PHE A 105 -12.07 -1.76 -11.90
C PHE A 105 -12.61 -2.35 -10.59
N ASN A 106 -13.91 -2.65 -10.50
CA ASN A 106 -14.47 -3.30 -9.31
C ASN A 106 -13.88 -4.70 -9.09
N GLN A 107 -13.66 -5.47 -10.15
CA GLN A 107 -12.99 -6.78 -10.04
C GLN A 107 -11.53 -6.64 -9.61
N SER A 108 -10.79 -5.67 -10.19
CA SER A 108 -9.42 -5.36 -9.79
C SER A 108 -9.38 -4.94 -8.32
N ILE A 109 -10.21 -4.00 -7.88
CA ILE A 109 -10.33 -3.59 -6.47
C ILE A 109 -10.66 -4.79 -5.58
N SER A 110 -11.59 -5.66 -5.98
CA SER A 110 -11.91 -6.85 -5.20
C SER A 110 -10.73 -7.83 -5.11
N ASN A 111 -9.93 -7.97 -6.16
CA ASN A 111 -8.76 -8.83 -6.16
C ASN A 111 -7.63 -8.24 -5.30
N GLU A 112 -7.38 -6.93 -5.40
CA GLU A 112 -6.45 -6.20 -4.56
C GLU A 112 -6.83 -6.29 -3.07
N LEU A 113 -8.13 -6.18 -2.75
CA LEU A 113 -8.61 -6.37 -1.38
C LEU A 113 -8.34 -7.79 -0.87
N LYS A 114 -8.55 -8.82 -1.70
CA LYS A 114 -8.22 -10.21 -1.33
C LYS A 114 -6.72 -10.40 -1.13
N GLN A 115 -5.89 -9.87 -2.03
CA GLN A 115 -4.44 -9.93 -1.90
C GLN A 115 -3.96 -9.22 -0.62
N ARG A 116 -4.53 -8.06 -0.30
CA ARG A 116 -4.25 -7.34 0.94
C ARG A 116 -4.58 -8.16 2.18
N GLU A 117 -5.72 -8.85 2.21
CA GLU A 117 -6.05 -9.73 3.34
C GLU A 117 -5.10 -10.93 3.45
N ILE A 118 -4.73 -11.57 2.33
CA ILE A 118 -3.74 -12.66 2.33
C ILE A 118 -2.39 -12.17 2.89
N LEU A 119 -1.89 -11.03 2.41
CA LEU A 119 -0.63 -10.45 2.89
C LEU A 119 -0.70 -10.08 4.38
N LYS A 120 -1.86 -9.63 4.85
CA LYS A 120 -2.08 -9.31 6.27
C LYS A 120 -2.07 -10.57 7.15
N ASP A 121 -2.64 -11.67 6.67
CA ASP A 121 -2.60 -12.96 7.35
C ASP A 121 -1.17 -13.53 7.37
N GLU A 122 -0.43 -13.40 6.26
CA GLU A 122 0.99 -13.77 6.18
C GLU A 122 1.85 -12.95 7.12
N LEU A 123 1.64 -11.63 7.18
CA LEU A 123 2.32 -10.74 8.12
C LEU A 123 2.05 -11.18 9.57
N SER A 124 0.80 -11.47 9.90
CA SER A 124 0.41 -11.94 11.23
C SER A 124 1.05 -13.28 11.59
N ARG A 125 1.19 -14.19 10.61
CA ARG A 125 1.88 -15.47 10.78
C ARG A 125 3.38 -15.27 11.01
N LEU A 126 4.03 -14.44 10.19
CA LEU A 126 5.45 -14.13 10.32
C LEU A 126 5.76 -13.43 11.65
N GLN A 127 4.89 -12.53 12.11
CA GLN A 127 5.03 -11.89 13.42
C GLN A 127 5.01 -12.89 14.58
N ARG A 128 4.13 -13.92 14.51
CA ARG A 128 4.11 -15.00 15.51
C ARG A 128 5.39 -15.83 15.46
N GLN A 129 5.81 -16.24 14.26
CA GLN A 129 7.06 -16.99 14.10
C GLN A 129 8.28 -16.22 14.61
N ASN A 130 8.32 -14.91 14.37
CA ASN A 130 9.41 -14.07 14.86
C ASN A 130 9.41 -14.00 16.40
N ALA A 131 8.24 -13.85 17.03
CA ALA A 131 8.13 -13.88 18.48
C ALA A 131 8.55 -15.23 19.09
N ASP A 132 8.20 -16.34 18.43
CA ASP A 132 8.61 -17.69 18.85
C ASP A 132 10.14 -17.87 18.75
N LEU A 133 10.76 -17.37 17.66
CA LEU A 133 12.22 -17.40 17.49
C LEU A 133 12.94 -16.50 18.50
N GLU A 134 12.39 -15.32 18.81
CA GLU A 134 12.92 -14.43 19.86
C GLU A 134 12.93 -15.14 21.23
N LEU A 135 11.86 -15.86 21.57
CA LEU A 135 11.79 -16.66 22.80
C LEU A 135 12.83 -17.80 22.81
N GLN A 136 12.98 -18.52 21.69
CA GLN A 136 13.99 -19.59 21.58
C GLN A 136 15.41 -19.06 21.73
N LEU A 137 15.70 -17.88 21.15
CA LEU A 137 17.00 -17.23 21.30
C LEU A 137 17.25 -16.82 22.75
N GLU A 138 16.24 -16.29 23.43
CA GLU A 138 16.35 -15.93 24.85
C GLU A 138 16.64 -17.16 25.73
N ASP A 139 15.98 -18.29 25.46
CA ASP A 139 16.23 -19.56 26.17
C ASP A 139 17.63 -20.11 25.93
N LEU A 140 18.13 -20.06 24.69
CA LEU A 140 19.51 -20.43 24.37
C LEU A 140 20.52 -19.50 25.06
N GLU A 141 20.24 -18.21 25.18
CA GLU A 141 21.07 -17.27 25.92
C GLU A 141 21.06 -17.54 27.42
N ARG A 142 19.91 -17.91 28.00
CA ARG A 142 19.80 -18.37 29.39
C ARG A 142 20.64 -19.63 29.60
N GLU A 143 20.56 -20.61 28.70
CA GLU A 143 21.35 -21.84 28.80
C GLU A 143 22.85 -21.56 28.66
N ARG A 144 23.26 -20.70 27.72
CA ARG A 144 24.66 -20.25 27.58
C ARG A 144 25.17 -19.52 28.82
N ARG A 145 24.32 -18.76 29.52
CA ARG A 145 24.68 -18.15 30.82
C ARG A 145 24.88 -19.22 31.88
N ALA A 146 23.92 -20.15 32.03
CA ALA A 146 24.01 -21.24 32.99
C ALA A 146 25.26 -22.13 32.77
N ARG A 147 25.61 -22.43 31.52
CA ARG A 147 26.84 -23.18 31.19
C ARG A 147 28.11 -22.43 31.61
N ARG A 148 28.18 -21.11 31.35
CA ARG A 148 29.31 -20.28 31.80
C ARG A 148 29.44 -20.25 33.32
N ASP A 149 28.32 -20.12 34.02
CA ASP A 149 28.32 -20.12 35.49
C ASP A 149 28.78 -21.48 36.05
N ALA A 150 28.33 -22.59 35.45
CA ALA A 150 28.77 -23.93 35.81
C ALA A 150 30.27 -24.15 35.51
N GLU A 151 30.79 -23.65 34.39
CA GLU A 151 32.22 -23.70 34.07
C GLU A 151 33.06 -22.93 35.09
N LEU A 152 32.62 -21.73 35.51
CA LEU A 152 33.27 -20.96 36.57
C LEU A 152 33.26 -21.72 37.90
N GLU A 153 32.16 -22.39 38.24
CA GLU A 153 32.08 -23.19 39.46
C GLU A 153 33.00 -24.43 39.40
N ILE A 154 33.10 -25.09 38.24
CA ILE A 154 34.07 -26.17 38.01
C ILE A 154 35.50 -25.66 38.21
N GLN A 155 35.84 -24.47 37.71
CA GLN A 155 37.17 -23.89 37.92
C GLN A 155 37.45 -23.62 39.41
N ARG A 156 36.47 -23.08 40.15
CA ARG A 156 36.59 -22.88 41.61
C ARG A 156 36.80 -24.19 42.35
N LEU A 157 36.02 -25.22 42.04
CA LEU A 157 36.15 -26.54 42.65
C LEU A 157 37.49 -27.20 42.31
N LYS A 158 38.01 -27.03 41.09
CA LYS A 158 39.35 -27.51 40.71
C LYS A 158 40.45 -26.86 41.54
N VAL A 159 40.40 -25.54 41.74
CA VAL A 159 41.37 -24.84 42.61
C VAL A 159 41.27 -25.40 44.02
N ARG A 160 40.05 -25.55 44.55
CA ARG A 160 39.82 -26.08 45.89
C ARG A 160 40.33 -27.51 46.08
N LEU A 161 40.15 -28.36 45.07
CA LEU A 161 40.65 -29.73 45.07
C LEU A 161 42.18 -29.75 45.12
N ASN A 162 42.84 -28.92 44.30
CA ASN A 162 44.30 -28.82 44.28
C ASN A 162 44.86 -28.36 45.65
N GLU A 163 44.21 -27.39 46.30
CA GLU A 163 44.58 -26.98 47.68
C GLU A 163 44.44 -28.12 48.70
N LEU A 164 43.45 -28.99 48.55
CA LEU A 164 43.26 -30.16 49.41
C LEU A 164 44.34 -31.22 49.14
N GLU A 165 44.66 -31.48 47.87
CA GLU A 165 45.73 -32.42 47.49
C GLU A 165 47.11 -31.98 47.98
N ILE A 166 47.43 -30.69 47.88
CA ILE A 166 48.68 -30.13 48.42
C ILE A 166 48.73 -30.34 49.94
N ARG A 167 47.64 -30.03 50.65
CA ARG A 167 47.56 -30.27 52.09
C ARG A 167 47.72 -31.75 52.46
N ASP A 168 47.11 -32.66 51.70
CA ASP A 168 47.26 -34.10 51.92
C ASP A 168 48.72 -34.55 51.70
N LYS A 169 49.37 -34.08 50.63
CA LYS A 169 50.81 -34.34 50.38
C LYS A 169 51.71 -33.82 51.50
N GLU A 170 51.49 -32.59 51.98
CA GLU A 170 52.23 -32.01 53.09
C GLU A 170 52.03 -32.81 54.39
N THR A 171 50.83 -33.32 54.64
CA THR A 171 50.59 -34.20 55.81
C THR A 171 51.26 -35.55 55.67
N ARG A 172 51.39 -36.09 54.44
CA ARG A 172 52.09 -37.37 54.16
C ARG A 172 53.61 -37.23 54.22
N GLU A 173 54.18 -36.14 53.71
CA GLU A 173 55.64 -35.88 53.72
C GLU A 173 56.17 -35.60 55.14
N LYS A 174 55.33 -35.10 56.06
CA LYS A 174 55.69 -34.91 57.47
C LYS A 174 55.89 -36.22 58.26
N VAL A 175 55.58 -37.39 57.68
CA VAL A 175 55.61 -38.69 58.40
C VAL A 175 56.83 -39.57 58.07
N THR A 176 57.78 -39.11 57.25
CA THR A 176 58.98 -39.91 56.90
C THR A 176 60.30 -39.28 57.35
N VAL A 177 60.57 -39.31 58.66
CA VAL A 177 61.94 -39.17 59.20
C VAL A 177 62.31 -40.45 59.94
N LYS A 178 63.31 -41.17 59.40
CA LYS A 178 63.80 -42.44 59.96
C LYS A 178 64.63 -42.19 61.22
N GLN A 179 64.15 -42.67 62.37
CA GLN A 179 64.97 -42.90 63.55
C GLN A 179 65.10 -44.42 63.77
N LYS A 180 66.32 -44.93 63.68
CA LYS A 180 66.66 -46.28 64.15
C LYS A 180 66.66 -46.25 65.68
N VAL A 181 65.49 -46.44 66.27
CA VAL A 181 65.31 -46.75 67.69
C VAL A 181 64.82 -48.18 67.74
N VAL A 182 65.46 -49.01 68.56
CA VAL A 182 64.89 -50.29 68.94
C VAL A 182 63.66 -49.96 69.79
N LEU A 183 62.51 -49.78 69.15
CA LEU A 183 61.22 -49.68 69.81
C LEU A 183 60.89 -51.08 70.32
N GLN A 184 60.81 -51.22 71.64
CA GLN A 184 59.85 -52.17 72.19
C GLN A 184 58.49 -51.76 71.65
N GLN A 185 57.81 -52.68 70.96
CA GLN A 185 56.50 -52.40 70.40
C GLN A 185 55.55 -52.05 71.55
N ASP A 186 54.86 -50.92 71.42
CA ASP A 186 53.83 -50.52 72.36
C ASP A 186 52.76 -51.63 72.41
N PRO A 187 52.39 -52.16 73.59
CA PRO A 187 51.35 -53.17 73.72
C PRO A 187 50.00 -52.78 73.08
N GLN A 188 49.71 -51.47 72.93
CA GLN A 188 48.54 -51.01 72.18
C GLN A 188 48.75 -51.13 70.67
N GLN A 189 49.94 -50.83 70.16
CA GLN A 189 50.28 -50.96 68.75
C GLN A 189 50.32 -52.43 68.30
N GLU A 190 50.78 -53.35 69.15
CA GLU A 190 50.68 -54.80 68.87
C GLU A 190 49.23 -55.28 68.78
N LYS A 191 48.34 -54.74 69.63
CA LYS A 191 46.90 -55.05 69.57
C LYS A 191 46.27 -54.52 68.30
N GLU A 192 46.54 -53.26 67.94
CA GLU A 192 46.05 -52.66 66.69
C GLU A 192 46.59 -53.40 65.47
N HIS A 193 47.88 -53.72 65.44
CA HIS A 193 48.48 -54.50 64.37
C HIS A 193 47.88 -55.91 64.30
N SER A 194 47.58 -56.54 65.43
CA SER A 194 46.90 -57.85 65.45
C SER A 194 45.46 -57.76 64.93
N ILE A 195 44.72 -56.70 65.28
CA ILE A 195 43.35 -56.47 64.80
C ILE A 195 43.35 -56.16 63.30
N ILE A 196 44.22 -55.27 62.83
CA ILE A 196 44.33 -54.92 61.41
C ILE A 196 44.79 -56.14 60.60
N ARG A 197 45.73 -56.94 61.14
CA ARG A 197 46.14 -58.20 60.48
C ARG A 197 44.96 -59.16 60.36
N LEU A 198 44.17 -59.32 61.42
CA LEU A 198 42.97 -60.15 61.40
C LEU A 198 41.95 -59.62 60.37
N GLN A 199 41.69 -58.31 60.34
CA GLN A 199 40.80 -57.68 59.35
C GLN A 199 41.30 -57.88 57.91
N VAL A 200 42.60 -57.78 57.69
CA VAL A 200 43.21 -58.05 56.37
C VAL A 200 43.06 -59.54 56.01
N GLU A 201 43.22 -60.45 56.96
CA GLU A 201 43.00 -61.88 56.74
C GLU A 201 41.52 -62.20 56.45
N GLU A 202 40.58 -61.54 57.15
CA GLU A 202 39.14 -61.63 56.88
C GLU A 202 38.78 -61.10 55.49
N GLU A 203 39.30 -59.94 55.09
CA GLU A 203 39.07 -59.38 53.76
C GLU A 203 39.72 -60.25 52.66
N ARG A 204 40.89 -60.84 52.94
CA ARG A 204 41.50 -61.84 52.04
C ARG A 204 40.63 -63.09 51.91
N HIS A 205 40.01 -63.54 53.00
CA HIS A 205 39.10 -64.67 52.97
C HIS A 205 37.82 -64.34 52.19
N LYS A 206 37.20 -63.18 52.42
CA LYS A 206 36.04 -62.70 51.66
C LYS A 206 36.35 -62.56 50.17
N ARG A 207 37.50 -61.98 49.83
CA ARG A 207 37.98 -61.90 48.43
C ARG A 207 38.14 -63.28 47.83
N LEU A 208 38.73 -64.23 48.54
CA LEU A 208 38.89 -65.60 48.05
C LEU A 208 37.53 -66.30 47.84
N LEU A 209 36.55 -66.05 48.71
CA LEU A 209 35.19 -66.57 48.55
C LEU A 209 34.52 -65.96 47.31
N LEU A 210 34.58 -64.64 47.14
CA LEU A 210 34.09 -63.94 45.95
C LEU A 210 34.79 -64.39 44.67
N GLU A 211 36.10 -64.62 44.70
CA GLU A 211 36.86 -65.18 43.57
C GLU A 211 36.40 -66.61 43.25
N LYS A 212 36.11 -67.44 44.26
CA LYS A 212 35.55 -68.78 44.04
C LYS A 212 34.14 -68.73 43.47
N GLU A 213 33.29 -67.85 43.99
CA GLU A 213 31.94 -67.62 43.49
C GLU A 213 31.96 -67.08 42.06
N TYR A 214 32.81 -66.10 41.76
CA TYR A 214 33.02 -65.56 40.43
C TYR A 214 33.53 -66.63 39.47
N ASN A 215 34.50 -67.44 39.86
CA ASN A 215 35.01 -68.54 39.04
C ASN A 215 33.95 -69.63 38.82
N ALA A 216 33.11 -69.92 39.82
CA ALA A 216 31.97 -70.82 39.68
C ALA A 216 30.93 -70.23 38.71
N LEU A 217 30.63 -68.93 38.79
CA LEU A 217 29.77 -68.23 37.86
C LEU A 217 30.36 -68.21 36.44
N LEU A 218 31.67 -68.02 36.31
CA LEU A 218 32.38 -68.04 35.04
C LEU A 218 32.38 -69.45 34.44
N GLN A 219 32.56 -70.49 35.26
CA GLN A 219 32.40 -71.88 34.83
C GLN A 219 30.95 -72.20 34.46
N GLN A 220 29.97 -71.68 35.19
CA GLN A 220 28.55 -71.80 34.83
C GLN A 220 28.26 -71.07 33.53
N PHE A 221 28.80 -69.88 33.34
CA PHE A 221 28.70 -69.10 32.11
C PHE A 221 29.36 -69.84 30.95
N GLN A 222 30.59 -70.30 31.10
CA GLN A 222 31.27 -71.14 30.10
C GLN A 222 30.54 -72.46 29.86
N ASN A 223 29.93 -73.06 30.89
CA ASN A 223 29.12 -74.25 30.73
C ASN A 223 27.80 -73.94 30.03
N LEU A 224 27.17 -72.79 30.26
CA LEU A 224 25.95 -72.34 29.58
C LEU A 224 26.25 -71.91 28.14
N GLU A 225 27.38 -71.25 27.88
CA GLU A 225 27.91 -70.96 26.55
C GLU A 225 28.27 -72.24 25.79
N ARG A 226 28.81 -73.27 26.47
CA ARG A 226 29.11 -74.58 25.87
C ARG A 226 27.91 -75.53 25.83
N MET A 227 26.91 -75.31 26.69
CA MET A 227 25.63 -76.00 26.67
C MET A 227 24.75 -75.30 25.65
N GLU A 228 25.06 -75.55 24.38
CA GLU A 228 24.03 -75.49 23.36
C GLU A 228 22.90 -76.44 23.76
N VAL A 229 21.68 -75.91 23.71
CA VAL A 229 20.43 -76.58 24.08
C VAL A 229 20.36 -77.94 23.38
N ARG A 230 20.54 -79.03 24.14
CA ARG A 230 20.24 -80.38 23.67
C ARG A 230 18.72 -80.57 23.73
N GLU A 231 18.03 -80.16 22.68
CA GLU A 231 16.75 -80.76 22.36
C GLU A 231 17.02 -82.18 21.84
N LYS A 232 16.43 -83.19 22.50
CA LYS A 232 16.21 -84.49 21.86
C LYS A 232 15.28 -84.20 20.67
N VAL A 233 15.57 -84.52 19.41
CA VAL A 233 15.90 -85.83 18.87
C VAL A 233 16.59 -85.67 17.50
N VAL A 234 17.77 -86.28 17.37
CA VAL A 234 18.39 -86.92 16.18
C VAL A 234 18.24 -86.26 14.79
N CYS A 235 19.41 -86.00 14.19
CA CYS A 235 19.74 -85.66 12.79
C CYS A 235 19.78 -84.17 12.40
N THR A 236 21.00 -83.64 12.56
CA THR A 236 21.69 -82.52 11.88
C THR A 236 21.02 -81.84 10.68
N GLU A 237 20.62 -80.56 10.82
CA GLU A 237 20.76 -79.50 9.80
C GLU A 237 20.53 -78.11 10.43
N THR A 238 21.52 -77.22 10.29
CA THR A 238 21.59 -75.77 10.62
C THR A 238 20.47 -75.12 11.46
N VAL A 239 20.76 -74.80 12.74
CA VAL A 239 19.91 -73.90 13.53
C VAL A 239 20.43 -72.47 13.40
N GLN A 240 19.68 -71.66 12.65
CA GLN A 240 19.80 -70.21 12.59
C GLN A 240 19.40 -69.62 13.95
N VAL A 241 20.18 -68.65 14.42
CA VAL A 241 19.78 -67.77 15.52
C VAL A 241 18.62 -66.93 15.00
N GLU A 242 17.38 -67.31 15.34
CA GLU A 242 16.21 -66.48 15.05
C GLU A 242 16.28 -65.25 15.96
N ALA A 243 16.70 -64.12 15.37
CA ALA A 243 16.46 -62.82 15.94
C ALA A 243 14.96 -62.64 16.15
N ASP A 244 14.58 -62.06 17.29
CA ASP A 244 13.19 -61.82 17.64
C ASP A 244 12.50 -61.04 16.50
N PRO A 245 11.61 -61.66 15.72
CA PRO A 245 11.11 -61.10 14.47
C PRO A 245 10.32 -59.80 14.69
N GLU A 246 9.74 -59.63 15.88
CA GLU A 246 9.05 -58.40 16.26
C GLU A 246 10.03 -57.24 16.48
N ALA A 247 11.20 -57.51 17.07
CA ALA A 247 12.23 -56.50 17.28
C ALA A 247 12.89 -56.06 15.96
N GLU A 248 13.14 -56.99 15.03
CA GLU A 248 13.67 -56.66 13.70
C GLU A 248 12.68 -55.84 12.87
N LEU A 249 11.39 -56.20 12.92
CA LEU A 249 10.33 -55.44 12.25
C LEU A 249 10.21 -54.03 12.81
N GLU A 250 10.32 -53.86 14.13
CA GLU A 250 10.24 -52.54 14.76
C GLU A 250 11.47 -51.68 14.43
N ILE A 251 12.67 -52.26 14.44
CA ILE A 251 13.90 -51.57 13.99
C ILE A 251 13.77 -51.13 12.52
N MET A 252 13.20 -51.98 11.65
CA MET A 252 12.97 -51.64 10.24
C MET A 252 11.95 -50.51 10.07
N ARG A 253 10.85 -50.51 10.85
CA ARG A 253 9.88 -49.40 10.86
C ARG A 253 10.49 -48.10 11.34
N LEU A 254 11.28 -48.14 12.42
CA LEU A 254 11.95 -46.96 12.97
C LEU A 254 12.99 -46.41 11.99
N LYS A 255 13.77 -47.29 11.34
CA LYS A 255 14.72 -46.88 10.28
C LYS A 255 14.00 -46.21 9.12
N LYS A 256 12.91 -46.80 8.61
CA LYS A 256 12.12 -46.22 7.53
C LYS A 256 11.54 -44.86 7.93
N SER A 257 11.00 -44.75 9.14
CA SER A 257 10.45 -43.49 9.66
C SER A 257 11.53 -42.41 9.81
N LEU A 258 12.72 -42.77 10.30
CA LEU A 258 13.87 -41.88 10.36
C LEU A 258 14.29 -41.41 8.96
N GLU A 259 14.34 -42.32 7.99
CA GLU A 259 14.72 -42.00 6.61
C GLU A 259 13.70 -41.06 5.95
N GLU A 260 12.40 -41.30 6.14
CA GLU A 260 11.34 -40.39 5.69
C GLU A 260 11.45 -39.02 6.36
N GLU A 261 11.73 -38.95 7.66
CA GLU A 261 11.87 -37.68 8.37
C GLU A 261 13.14 -36.92 7.94
N THR A 262 14.24 -37.62 7.65
CA THR A 262 15.44 -36.99 7.09
C THR A 262 15.19 -36.39 5.70
N LYS A 263 14.38 -37.04 4.86
CA LYS A 263 13.98 -36.50 3.55
C LYS A 263 13.10 -35.28 3.70
N ARG A 264 12.08 -35.33 4.57
CA ARG A 264 11.23 -34.16 4.88
C ARG A 264 12.05 -32.99 5.39
N ARG A 265 13.02 -33.23 6.27
CA ARG A 265 13.93 -32.19 6.76
C ARG A 265 14.73 -31.57 5.62
N GLN A 266 15.28 -32.37 4.71
CA GLN A 266 16.01 -31.87 3.54
C GLN A 266 15.12 -31.06 2.60
N GLU A 267 13.87 -31.49 2.37
CA GLU A 267 12.89 -30.75 1.57
C GLU A 267 12.59 -29.38 2.19
N LEU A 268 12.36 -29.33 3.51
CA LEU A 268 12.16 -28.09 4.24
C LEU A 268 13.40 -27.19 4.22
N ASP A 269 14.61 -27.75 4.34
CA ASP A 269 15.86 -26.97 4.23
C ASP A 269 15.99 -26.33 2.84
N ILE A 270 15.60 -27.04 1.78
CA ILE A 270 15.58 -26.49 0.41
C ILE A 270 14.52 -25.38 0.32
N GLU A 271 13.30 -25.60 0.80
CA GLU A 271 12.24 -24.58 0.80
C GLU A 271 12.68 -23.32 1.56
N LEU A 272 13.26 -23.47 2.75
CA LEU A 272 13.82 -22.37 3.53
C LEU A 272 14.90 -21.62 2.75
N SER A 273 15.80 -22.32 2.06
CA SER A 273 16.84 -21.68 1.24
C SER A 273 16.22 -20.85 0.10
N THR A 274 15.18 -21.36 -0.56
CA THR A 274 14.50 -20.65 -1.66
C THR A 274 13.67 -19.45 -1.19
N ILE A 275 13.04 -19.57 -0.01
CA ILE A 275 12.31 -18.45 0.60
C ILE A 275 13.30 -17.37 1.03
N THR A 276 14.43 -17.78 1.62
CA THR A 276 15.48 -16.84 2.05
C THR A 276 16.06 -16.08 0.86
N SER A 277 16.37 -16.76 -0.26
CA SER A 277 16.86 -16.08 -1.46
C SER A 277 15.83 -15.10 -2.02
N ARG A 278 14.56 -15.50 -2.12
CA ARG A 278 13.46 -14.61 -2.56
C ARG A 278 13.26 -13.42 -1.63
N LEU A 279 13.41 -13.61 -0.32
CA LEU A 279 13.35 -12.52 0.65
C LEU A 279 14.47 -11.51 0.40
N THR A 280 15.72 -11.97 0.23
CA THR A 280 16.84 -11.07 -0.05
C THR A 280 16.69 -10.32 -1.38
N GLU A 281 16.14 -10.95 -2.42
CA GLU A 281 15.81 -10.29 -3.69
C GLU A 281 14.71 -9.22 -3.51
N MET A 282 13.66 -9.54 -2.74
CA MET A 282 12.58 -8.60 -2.42
C MET A 282 13.09 -7.42 -1.58
N GLU A 283 13.96 -7.66 -0.60
CA GLU A 283 14.61 -6.60 0.19
C GLU A 283 15.47 -5.70 -0.71
N PHE A 284 16.24 -6.29 -1.62
CA PHE A 284 17.04 -5.53 -2.57
C PHE A 284 16.17 -4.66 -3.49
N THR A 285 15.12 -5.23 -4.09
CA THR A 285 14.20 -4.46 -4.95
C THR A 285 13.49 -3.35 -4.16
N ASN A 286 13.05 -3.62 -2.93
CA ASN A 286 12.42 -2.63 -2.07
C ASN A 286 13.39 -1.47 -1.73
N THR A 287 14.65 -1.76 -1.39
CA THR A 287 15.64 -0.69 -1.15
C THR A 287 15.91 0.13 -2.41
N LYS A 288 15.93 -0.48 -3.60
CA LYS A 288 16.05 0.23 -4.88
C LYS A 288 14.84 1.13 -5.12
N SER A 289 13.62 0.61 -5.00
CA SER A 289 12.39 1.39 -5.17
C SER A 289 12.25 2.51 -4.14
N SER A 290 12.69 2.30 -2.89
CA SER A 290 12.71 3.37 -1.88
C SER A 290 13.61 4.53 -2.31
N LYS A 291 14.81 4.24 -2.85
CA LYS A 291 15.72 5.29 -3.36
C LYS A 291 15.12 6.04 -4.56
N GLU A 292 14.41 5.33 -5.44
CA GLU A 292 13.70 5.96 -6.57
C GLU A 292 12.56 6.88 -6.08
N LEU A 293 11.83 6.47 -5.04
CA LEU A 293 10.80 7.31 -4.41
C LEU A 293 11.39 8.56 -3.76
N ASP A 294 12.51 8.44 -3.07
CA ASP A 294 13.19 9.58 -2.46
C ASP A 294 13.70 10.55 -3.53
N TYR A 295 14.24 10.04 -4.64
CA TYR A 295 14.60 10.86 -5.80
C TYR A 295 13.39 11.62 -6.38
N ILE A 296 12.25 10.94 -6.55
CA ILE A 296 11.01 11.59 -7.05
C ILE A 296 10.52 12.66 -6.06
N ARG A 297 10.60 12.42 -4.75
CA ARG A 297 10.23 13.41 -3.71
C ARG A 297 11.13 14.64 -3.75
N ASP A 298 12.44 14.43 -3.89
CA ASP A 298 13.40 15.52 -4.02
C ASP A 298 13.15 16.33 -5.28
N GLU A 299 12.90 15.67 -6.41
CA GLU A 299 12.62 16.33 -7.69
C GLU A 299 11.29 17.09 -7.63
N SER A 300 10.26 16.50 -7.05
CA SER A 300 8.98 17.19 -6.80
C SER A 300 9.15 18.43 -5.94
N SER A 301 9.99 18.36 -4.90
CA SER A 301 10.30 19.49 -4.03
C SER A 301 11.06 20.60 -4.77
N ARG A 302 11.99 20.25 -5.67
CA ARG A 302 12.69 21.21 -6.54
C ARG A 302 11.72 21.91 -7.49
N LEU A 303 10.89 21.14 -8.19
CA LEU A 303 9.89 21.68 -9.12
C LEU A 303 8.89 22.59 -8.40
N LEU A 304 8.50 22.26 -7.17
CA LEU A 304 7.65 23.12 -6.34
C LEU A 304 8.32 24.48 -6.06
N GLN A 305 9.61 24.47 -5.68
CA GLN A 305 10.37 25.70 -5.44
C GLN A 305 10.51 26.53 -6.72
N GLU A 306 10.78 25.88 -7.86
CA GLU A 306 10.87 26.56 -9.16
C GLU A 306 9.52 27.17 -9.57
N ASN A 307 8.42 26.44 -9.37
CA ASN A 307 7.08 26.95 -9.63
C ASN A 307 6.79 28.21 -8.78
N GLN A 308 7.17 28.20 -7.50
CA GLN A 308 7.05 29.38 -6.64
C GLN A 308 7.91 30.56 -7.14
N ARG A 309 9.14 30.30 -7.62
CA ARG A 309 10.00 31.34 -8.21
C ARG A 309 9.36 31.95 -9.44
N LEU A 310 8.89 31.11 -10.37
CA LEU A 310 8.21 31.56 -11.59
C LEU A 310 6.93 32.34 -11.27
N GLN A 311 6.13 31.91 -10.28
CA GLN A 311 4.97 32.68 -9.82
C GLN A 311 5.35 34.06 -9.30
N ASN A 312 6.46 34.17 -8.57
CA ASN A 312 6.95 35.46 -8.09
C ASN A 312 7.44 36.34 -9.25
N GLU A 313 8.10 35.78 -10.26
CA GLU A 313 8.49 36.50 -11.48
C GLU A 313 7.28 36.99 -12.26
N ILE A 314 6.25 36.17 -12.43
CA ILE A 314 4.99 36.57 -13.07
C ILE A 314 4.39 37.77 -12.33
N ARG A 315 4.33 37.75 -10.99
CA ARG A 315 3.83 38.89 -10.20
C ARG A 315 4.67 40.15 -10.38
N LYS A 316 6.00 40.02 -10.46
CA LYS A 316 6.92 41.15 -10.72
C LYS A 316 6.65 41.77 -12.09
N ILE A 317 6.63 40.95 -13.14
CA ILE A 317 6.39 41.42 -14.51
C ILE A 317 4.99 42.05 -14.62
N GLN A 318 3.97 41.46 -13.99
CA GLN A 318 2.64 42.07 -13.94
C GLN A 318 2.64 43.44 -13.27
N ALA A 319 3.40 43.63 -12.19
CA ALA A 319 3.56 44.93 -11.55
C ALA A 319 4.31 45.93 -12.45
N GLU A 320 5.37 45.50 -13.13
CA GLU A 320 6.11 46.32 -14.11
C GLU A 320 5.22 46.76 -15.29
N ILE A 321 4.43 45.84 -15.84
CA ILE A 321 3.43 46.15 -16.89
C ILE A 321 2.41 47.16 -16.36
N GLN A 322 1.94 47.02 -15.12
CA GLN A 322 1.02 47.99 -14.53
C GLN A 322 1.66 49.38 -14.37
N ILE A 323 2.91 49.46 -13.90
CA ILE A 323 3.64 50.73 -13.75
C ILE A 323 3.81 51.39 -15.12
N THR A 324 4.38 50.67 -16.09
CA THR A 324 4.58 51.17 -17.46
C THR A 324 3.26 51.54 -18.14
N SER A 325 2.16 50.81 -17.90
CA SER A 325 0.83 51.18 -18.40
C SER A 325 0.29 52.48 -17.79
N LYS A 326 0.58 52.74 -16.51
CA LYS A 326 0.18 53.99 -15.84
C LYS A 326 1.02 55.16 -16.34
N GLU A 327 2.33 54.97 -16.48
CA GLU A 327 3.26 55.97 -17.03
C GLU A 327 2.90 56.33 -18.48
N THR A 328 2.64 55.34 -19.33
CA THR A 328 2.23 55.59 -20.73
C THR A 328 0.89 56.30 -20.82
N ARG A 329 -0.09 55.96 -19.97
CA ARG A 329 -1.36 56.71 -19.86
C ARG A 329 -1.11 58.16 -19.44
N GLN A 330 -0.30 58.39 -18.40
CA GLN A 330 0.05 59.73 -17.95
C GLN A 330 0.75 60.54 -19.04
N ILE A 331 1.70 59.96 -19.78
CA ILE A 331 2.39 60.62 -20.89
C ILE A 331 1.41 60.97 -22.02
N THR A 332 0.49 60.05 -22.35
CA THR A 332 -0.53 60.24 -23.39
C THR A 332 -1.53 61.34 -23.01
N GLU A 333 -1.91 61.40 -21.74
CA GLU A 333 -2.77 62.46 -21.19
C GLU A 333 -2.04 63.80 -21.06
N SER A 334 -0.69 63.80 -20.96
CA SER A 334 0.12 65.00 -20.74
C SER A 334 0.70 65.69 -22.00
N ALA A 335 0.30 65.33 -23.23
CA ALA A 335 0.77 66.02 -24.44
C ALA A 335 -0.34 66.90 -25.06
N PRO A 336 -0.04 68.18 -25.34
CA PRO A 336 0.96 68.52 -26.34
C PRO A 336 1.98 69.56 -25.84
N ILE A 337 3.27 69.21 -25.78
CA ILE A 337 4.36 70.17 -25.51
C ILE A 337 5.60 69.87 -26.36
N ASP A 338 5.92 70.84 -27.22
CA ASP A 338 7.19 71.17 -27.89
C ASP A 338 8.22 70.07 -28.18
N ASN A 339 8.17 69.58 -29.42
CA ASN A 339 9.06 68.58 -30.01
C ASN A 339 10.52 69.01 -30.18
N SER A 340 10.90 70.27 -30.00
CA SER A 340 12.24 70.74 -30.38
C SER A 340 13.34 70.32 -29.39
N ARG A 341 13.06 70.35 -28.08
CA ARG A 341 14.07 70.03 -27.04
C ARG A 341 14.23 68.52 -26.81
N ASN A 342 13.17 67.75 -27.05
CA ASN A 342 13.17 66.29 -26.93
C ASN A 342 13.97 65.58 -28.04
N LEU A 343 14.08 66.20 -29.22
CA LEU A 343 14.82 65.66 -30.36
C LEU A 343 16.34 65.69 -30.17
N GLU A 344 16.89 66.53 -29.28
CA GLU A 344 18.33 66.55 -28.96
C GLU A 344 18.69 65.67 -27.75
N ILE A 345 17.81 65.61 -26.74
CA ILE A 345 18.07 64.84 -25.51
C ILE A 345 18.04 63.33 -25.81
N ARG A 346 17.08 62.87 -26.63
CA ARG A 346 16.91 61.45 -26.95
C ARG A 346 18.10 60.81 -27.69
N PRO A 347 18.67 61.40 -28.76
CA PRO A 347 19.86 60.83 -29.40
C PRO A 347 21.08 60.85 -28.48
N SER A 348 21.25 61.87 -27.62
CA SER A 348 22.37 61.91 -26.66
C SER A 348 22.27 60.82 -25.59
N ALA A 349 21.05 60.53 -25.09
CA ALA A 349 20.80 59.45 -24.14
C ALA A 349 21.04 58.07 -24.79
N LEU A 350 20.52 57.86 -26.00
CA LEU A 350 20.74 56.62 -26.76
C LEU A 350 22.22 56.41 -27.11
N GLN A 351 22.96 57.49 -27.40
CA GLN A 351 24.39 57.41 -27.66
C GLN A 351 25.18 57.01 -26.40
N LYS A 352 24.76 57.49 -25.22
CA LYS A 352 25.34 57.11 -23.94
C LYS A 352 25.05 55.64 -23.62
N GLU A 353 23.81 55.19 -23.81
CA GLU A 353 23.44 53.78 -23.64
C GLU A 353 24.21 52.86 -24.59
N LEU A 354 24.40 53.26 -25.85
CA LEU A 354 25.23 52.52 -26.81
C LEU A 354 26.69 52.41 -26.35
N LEU A 355 27.25 53.45 -25.75
CA LEU A 355 28.61 53.42 -25.20
C LEU A 355 28.70 52.49 -23.98
N ASP A 356 27.72 52.55 -23.08
CA ASP A 356 27.67 51.67 -21.91
C ASP A 356 27.50 50.20 -22.32
N LEU A 357 26.64 49.91 -23.30
CA LEU A 357 26.49 48.55 -23.85
C LEU A 357 27.78 48.04 -24.48
N ARG A 358 28.48 48.88 -25.26
CA ARG A 358 29.79 48.52 -25.82
C ARG A 358 30.83 48.24 -24.73
N ARG A 359 30.83 48.97 -23.62
CA ARG A 359 31.70 48.70 -22.47
C ARG A 359 31.39 47.33 -21.86
N VAL A 360 30.11 47.03 -21.64
CA VAL A 360 29.68 45.73 -21.09
C VAL A 360 30.04 44.58 -22.03
N THR A 361 29.89 44.75 -23.34
CA THR A 361 30.31 43.73 -24.32
C THR A 361 31.80 43.45 -24.21
N ALA A 362 32.65 44.49 -24.13
CA ALA A 362 34.09 44.32 -23.98
C ALA A 362 34.46 43.60 -22.67
N GLU A 363 33.84 43.98 -21.55
CA GLU A 363 34.05 43.31 -20.25
C GLU A 363 33.66 41.82 -20.29
N LYS A 364 32.61 41.48 -21.05
CA LYS A 364 32.16 40.09 -21.23
C LYS A 364 33.08 39.31 -22.16
N ASP A 365 33.61 39.93 -23.21
CA ASP A 365 34.61 39.31 -24.08
C ASP A 365 35.90 38.97 -23.29
N ASP A 366 36.35 39.87 -22.41
CA ASP A 366 37.48 39.63 -21.51
C ASP A 366 37.20 38.50 -20.49
N GLU A 367 35.96 38.39 -20.02
CA GLU A 367 35.53 37.30 -19.13
C GLU A 367 35.52 35.95 -19.87
N ILE A 368 35.02 35.93 -21.11
CA ILE A 368 35.03 34.75 -21.97
C ILE A 368 36.47 34.30 -22.24
N GLU A 369 37.38 35.22 -22.56
CA GLU A 369 38.79 34.87 -22.80
C GLU A 369 39.45 34.25 -21.56
N ARG A 370 39.17 34.80 -20.36
CA ARG A 370 39.67 34.24 -19.08
C ARG A 370 39.11 32.84 -18.83
N LEU A 371 37.82 32.63 -19.05
CA LEU A 371 37.19 31.31 -18.89
C LEU A 371 37.74 30.30 -19.90
N GLN A 372 37.95 30.68 -21.15
CA GLN A 372 38.58 29.82 -22.15
C GLN A 372 40.01 29.41 -21.75
N LYS A 373 40.81 30.34 -21.22
CA LYS A 373 42.15 30.03 -20.66
C LYS A 373 42.08 29.10 -19.45
N SER A 374 41.06 29.26 -18.59
CA SER A 374 40.85 28.38 -17.44
C SER A 374 40.48 26.96 -17.88
N VAL A 375 39.54 26.84 -18.83
CA VAL A 375 39.10 25.54 -19.37
C VAL A 375 40.24 24.82 -20.08
N SER A 376 41.05 25.52 -20.87
CA SER A 376 42.23 24.91 -21.51
C SER A 376 43.26 24.45 -20.48
N ALA A 377 43.50 25.23 -19.43
CA ALA A 377 44.38 24.83 -18.33
C ALA A 377 43.85 23.60 -17.55
N VAL A 378 42.54 23.51 -17.32
CA VAL A 378 41.91 22.34 -16.70
C VAL A 378 42.02 21.12 -17.61
N ARG A 379 41.83 21.28 -18.92
CA ARG A 379 41.96 20.21 -19.91
C ARG A 379 43.39 19.65 -19.94
N VAL A 380 44.41 20.53 -19.97
CA VAL A 380 45.82 20.11 -19.92
C VAL A 380 46.14 19.39 -18.61
N LYS A 381 45.63 19.88 -17.46
CA LYS A 381 45.81 19.21 -16.16
C LYS A 381 45.12 17.84 -16.11
N ARG A 382 43.94 17.71 -16.72
CA ARG A 382 43.22 16.43 -16.83
C ARG A 382 44.00 15.46 -17.72
N GLU A 383 44.47 15.90 -18.87
CA GLU A 383 45.27 15.09 -19.80
C GLU A 383 46.60 14.64 -19.19
N GLN A 384 47.28 15.52 -18.44
CA GLN A 384 48.47 15.15 -17.67
C GLN A 384 48.16 14.10 -16.60
N ARG A 385 47.04 14.25 -15.86
CA ARG A 385 46.62 13.26 -14.85
C ARG A 385 46.28 11.91 -15.49
N GLU A 386 45.51 11.90 -16.58
CA GLU A 386 45.17 10.69 -17.34
C GLU A 386 46.44 10.01 -17.89
N SER A 387 47.39 10.79 -18.41
CA SER A 387 48.70 10.29 -18.84
C SER A 387 49.52 9.67 -17.69
N HIS A 388 49.46 10.24 -16.49
CA HIS A 388 50.14 9.70 -15.30
C HIS A 388 49.44 8.48 -14.69
N LEU A 389 48.14 8.29 -14.93
CA LEU A 389 47.37 7.14 -14.46
C LEU A 389 47.40 5.94 -15.42
N ARG A 390 47.78 6.15 -16.68
CA ARG A 390 47.96 5.07 -17.67
C ARG A 390 49.41 4.63 -17.73
N ARG A 391 49.68 3.37 -17.38
CA ARG A 391 50.99 2.72 -17.59
C ARG A 391 50.80 1.61 -18.61
N SER A 392 51.24 1.85 -19.84
CA SER A 392 51.30 0.82 -20.90
C SER A 392 52.74 0.37 -21.09
N ILE A 393 52.96 -0.94 -21.23
CA ILE A 393 54.28 -1.51 -21.46
C ILE A 393 54.41 -1.81 -22.94
N VAL A 394 55.55 -1.48 -23.52
CA VAL A 394 55.86 -1.75 -24.93
C VAL A 394 57.08 -2.64 -24.99
N ILE A 395 57.01 -3.67 -25.83
CA ILE A 395 58.10 -4.60 -26.08
C ILE A 395 58.63 -4.32 -27.47
N ILE A 396 59.95 -4.22 -27.59
CA ILE A 396 60.63 -3.94 -28.85
C ILE A 396 61.21 -5.26 -29.35
N ASP A 397 60.83 -5.66 -30.56
CA ASP A 397 61.43 -6.81 -31.23
C ASP A 397 62.91 -6.51 -31.55
N PRO A 398 63.88 -7.32 -31.08
CA PRO A 398 65.30 -7.06 -31.25
C PRO A 398 65.78 -7.09 -32.71
N ASP A 399 65.09 -7.82 -33.59
CA ASP A 399 65.51 -7.98 -35.00
C ASP A 399 64.87 -6.94 -35.91
N SER A 400 63.63 -6.55 -35.64
CA SER A 400 62.88 -5.59 -36.47
C SER A 400 62.80 -4.17 -35.88
N GLY A 401 63.12 -3.99 -34.60
CA GLY A 401 62.97 -2.73 -33.88
C GLY A 401 61.52 -2.28 -33.69
N LYS A 402 60.55 -3.16 -33.99
CA LYS A 402 59.13 -2.83 -33.95
C LYS A 402 58.60 -2.87 -32.52
N GLU A 403 57.97 -1.77 -32.11
CA GLU A 403 57.21 -1.67 -30.87
C GLU A 403 55.88 -2.45 -30.98
N MET A 404 55.63 -3.30 -29.98
CA MET A 404 54.42 -4.12 -29.91
C MET A 404 53.96 -4.29 -28.46
N ARG A 405 52.69 -4.65 -28.29
CA ARG A 405 52.11 -4.90 -26.96
C ARG A 405 52.61 -6.25 -26.40
N PRO A 406 52.62 -6.43 -25.07
CA PRO A 406 53.02 -7.70 -24.44
C PRO A 406 52.25 -8.91 -24.99
N GLU A 407 50.98 -8.75 -25.34
CA GLU A 407 50.16 -9.81 -25.95
C GLU A 407 50.66 -10.23 -27.35
N GLU A 408 51.06 -9.26 -28.17
CA GLU A 408 51.59 -9.50 -29.52
C GLU A 408 52.96 -10.17 -29.45
N ALA A 409 53.81 -9.73 -28.53
CA ALA A 409 55.12 -10.34 -28.28
C ALA A 409 55.01 -11.79 -27.79
N TYR A 410 54.03 -12.11 -26.94
CA TYR A 410 53.77 -13.49 -26.52
C TYR A 410 53.32 -14.37 -27.69
N LYS A 411 52.41 -13.87 -28.54
CA LYS A 411 51.93 -14.59 -29.73
C LYS A 411 53.05 -14.86 -30.73
N LEU A 412 54.03 -13.97 -30.83
CA LEU A 412 55.22 -14.13 -31.67
C LEU A 412 56.32 -14.98 -30.99
N GLY A 413 56.13 -15.42 -29.74
CA GLY A 413 57.09 -16.24 -29.00
C GLY A 413 58.32 -15.47 -28.49
N LEU A 414 58.29 -14.14 -28.51
CA LEU A 414 59.39 -13.28 -28.05
C LEU A 414 59.49 -13.23 -26.52
N ILE A 415 58.39 -13.50 -25.82
CA ILE A 415 58.33 -13.61 -24.36
C ILE A 415 57.58 -14.88 -23.95
N ASP A 416 57.90 -15.44 -22.78
CA ASP A 416 57.18 -16.57 -22.22
C ASP A 416 55.86 -16.13 -21.54
N TRP A 417 54.98 -17.10 -21.28
CA TRP A 417 53.67 -16.84 -20.66
C TRP A 417 53.81 -16.18 -19.28
N LYS A 418 54.84 -16.56 -18.52
CA LYS A 418 55.10 -16.03 -17.19
C LYS A 418 55.47 -14.53 -17.26
N MET A 419 56.30 -14.15 -18.22
CA MET A 419 56.64 -12.75 -18.47
C MET A 419 55.44 -11.97 -19.00
N PHE A 420 54.63 -12.55 -19.90
CA PHE A 420 53.39 -11.91 -20.37
C PHE A 420 52.44 -11.54 -19.21
N VAL A 421 52.15 -12.50 -18.32
CA VAL A 421 51.26 -12.27 -17.16
C VAL A 421 51.86 -11.22 -16.22
N ASN A 422 53.18 -11.23 -16.01
CA ASN A 422 53.85 -10.22 -15.19
C ASN A 422 53.75 -8.82 -15.80
N LEU A 423 53.99 -8.68 -17.11
CA LEU A 423 53.87 -7.38 -17.79
C LEU A 423 52.42 -6.89 -17.83
N GLN A 424 51.46 -7.77 -18.11
CA GLN A 424 50.03 -7.43 -18.08
C GLN A 424 49.58 -6.97 -16.68
N SER A 425 50.11 -7.57 -15.61
CA SER A 425 49.81 -7.15 -14.23
C SER A 425 50.42 -5.79 -13.84
N GLN A 426 51.40 -5.31 -14.61
CA GLN A 426 52.04 -4.01 -14.43
C GLN A 426 51.43 -2.93 -15.32
N GLU A 427 50.67 -3.32 -16.35
CA GLU A 427 49.83 -2.40 -17.12
C GLU A 427 48.63 -1.97 -16.25
N CYS A 428 48.37 -0.66 -16.23
CA CYS A 428 47.32 -0.10 -15.38
C CYS A 428 46.61 1.00 -16.15
N ASP A 429 45.33 0.79 -16.45
CA ASP A 429 44.43 1.78 -17.04
C ASP A 429 43.37 2.12 -16.00
N TRP A 430 43.49 3.30 -15.40
CA TRP A 430 42.43 3.85 -14.56
C TRP A 430 41.57 4.78 -15.40
N GLU A 431 40.31 4.41 -15.62
CA GLU A 431 39.27 5.36 -16.04
C GLU A 431 38.60 5.93 -14.79
N GLU A 432 38.70 7.25 -14.59
CA GLU A 432 37.88 7.94 -13.59
C GLU A 432 36.42 7.90 -14.05
N ILE A 433 35.62 7.02 -13.46
CA ILE A 433 34.16 7.06 -13.57
C ILE A 433 33.71 8.35 -12.89
N THR A 434 33.26 9.33 -13.68
CA THR A 434 32.71 10.61 -13.23
C THR A 434 31.20 10.62 -13.30
#